data_AF-A0AA42HW69-F1
#
_entry.id   AF-A0AA42HW69-F1
#
_cell.length_a   1.000
_cell.length_b   1.000
_cell.length_c   1.000
_cell.angle_alpha   90.00
_cell.angle_beta   90.00
_cell.angle_gamma   90.00
#
_symmetry.space_group_name_H-M   'P 1'
#
loop_
_entity.id
_entity.type
_entity.pdbx_description
1 polymer ?
#
loop_
_entity_poly.entity_id
_entity_poly.type
_entity_poly.pdbx_seq_one_letter_code
_entity_poly.pdbx_strand_id
1 'polypeptide(L)'
;MSIGNRVACLSIAVLVALSSGCASVAPRTEIPDAAARHHVGQAPTPAALDADVLPGTPNRQWWKDFSDPNLDALVSLAMRGNHDLKSALAAVVEARALAGAARKDYLPSGALQVKAEAMQSAQIEADPYRQDLPRPPSQRLLSAGQMFSWELDLFGRIGTAAAMADRKADAAAADARSAAAVLQAEVAKNYFLLRMDQINLSSLEREVELSKARVVRVKARYAAGLVDRREALAVESEHAELVAQEAATATRLQADRAALAVLAGRSPTAQDDAWEALLAPAPLPGPPDLASLAQPTDLLARRPDVAKADALLRASLGNVVLAERAHLPRLTLNVFGGILAPFGSLGDSSAKRFSAGPELQWEWLSFGRKKAREEAARAGSDQNWHAFEQTVLTALKESEDSLHAWTSSQVRMQQAVNAEALSSRSSAYASSRVDAGIEPKDAGLQQQALHEKARRELAAAQARLLMAHVQVQLALGAWQPEKGDPEIEIGRPIASRKSAESEASAAHH
;
A
#
# COMPACT_ATOMS: atom_id res chain seq x y z
N MET A 1 6.38 -17.01 68.38
CA MET A 1 5.94 -16.83 66.97
C MET A 1 6.35 -15.44 66.51
N SER A 2 7.29 -15.39 65.58
CA SER A 2 8.03 -14.19 65.16
C SER A 2 7.15 -13.15 64.46
N ILE A 3 7.47 -11.88 64.68
CA ILE A 3 6.89 -10.69 64.01
C ILE A 3 6.89 -10.85 62.48
N GLY A 4 7.83 -11.63 61.92
CA GLY A 4 7.89 -11.95 60.48
C GLY A 4 6.66 -12.70 59.94
N ASN A 5 6.04 -13.61 60.72
CA ASN A 5 4.82 -14.31 60.28
C ASN A 5 3.59 -13.40 60.28
N ARG A 6 3.56 -12.37 61.12
CA ARG A 6 2.43 -11.42 61.18
C ARG A 6 2.47 -10.44 60.02
N VAL A 7 3.66 -10.00 59.61
CA VAL A 7 3.84 -9.15 58.42
C VAL A 7 3.51 -9.95 57.15
N ALA A 8 3.98 -11.19 57.03
CA ALA A 8 3.66 -12.05 55.88
C ALA A 8 2.15 -12.32 55.73
N CYS A 9 1.44 -12.61 56.84
CA CYS A 9 -0.01 -12.80 56.80
C CYS A 9 -0.78 -11.50 56.49
N LEU A 10 -0.31 -10.33 56.97
CA LEU A 10 -0.92 -9.05 56.60
C LEU A 10 -0.71 -8.72 55.11
N SER A 11 0.47 -9.01 54.57
CA SER A 11 0.77 -8.82 53.14
C SER A 11 -0.10 -9.72 52.25
N ILE A 12 -0.32 -10.98 52.65
CA ILE A 12 -1.20 -11.92 51.92
C ILE A 12 -2.66 -11.48 52.01
N ALA A 13 -3.14 -11.03 53.18
CA ALA A 13 -4.51 -10.56 53.36
C ALA A 13 -4.80 -9.28 52.56
N VAL A 14 -3.84 -8.35 52.46
CA VAL A 14 -3.96 -7.16 51.61
C VAL A 14 -3.94 -7.54 50.12
N LEU A 15 -3.11 -8.50 49.71
CA LEU A 15 -3.10 -9.03 48.33
C LEU A 15 -4.44 -9.66 47.94
N VAL A 16 -5.05 -10.44 48.84
CA VAL A 16 -6.36 -11.09 48.61
C VAL A 16 -7.49 -10.07 48.60
N ALA A 17 -7.48 -9.07 49.48
CA ALA A 17 -8.50 -8.01 49.49
C ALA A 17 -8.44 -7.10 48.24
N LEU A 18 -7.23 -6.82 47.72
CA LEU A 18 -7.04 -6.11 46.45
C LEU A 18 -7.51 -6.94 45.24
N SER A 19 -7.42 -8.27 45.31
CA SER A 19 -7.87 -9.15 44.22
C SER A 19 -9.39 -9.25 44.08
N SER A 20 -10.16 -9.07 45.16
CA SER A 20 -11.63 -9.13 45.15
C SER A 20 -12.32 -7.82 44.73
N GLY A 21 -11.60 -6.68 44.71
CA GLY A 21 -12.14 -5.37 44.35
C GLY A 21 -11.98 -4.96 42.88
N CYS A 22 -11.09 -5.62 42.12
CA CYS A 22 -10.73 -5.24 40.75
C CYS A 22 -11.45 -6.04 39.64
N ALA A 23 -12.37 -6.94 39.98
CA ALA A 23 -12.98 -7.85 39.02
C ALA A 23 -14.20 -7.28 38.25
N SER A 24 -14.67 -6.05 38.50
CA SER A 24 -15.97 -5.58 37.95
C SER A 24 -15.96 -4.36 37.03
N VAL A 25 -14.81 -3.73 36.75
CA VAL A 25 -14.74 -2.68 35.73
C VAL A 25 -13.45 -2.84 34.95
N ALA A 26 -13.51 -3.57 33.83
CA ALA A 26 -12.48 -3.40 32.80
C ALA A 26 -12.52 -1.91 32.40
N PRO A 27 -11.41 -1.17 32.49
CA PRO A 27 -11.40 0.23 32.10
C PRO A 27 -11.79 0.33 30.64
N ARG A 28 -12.52 1.39 30.25
CA ARG A 28 -12.89 1.60 28.85
C ARG A 28 -11.63 1.69 28.00
N THR A 29 -11.28 0.66 27.25
CA THR A 29 -10.12 0.67 26.33
C THR A 29 -10.51 1.10 24.92
N GLU A 30 -11.81 1.21 24.66
CA GLU A 30 -12.39 1.51 23.36
C GLU A 30 -12.05 2.91 22.87
N ILE A 31 -11.55 2.97 21.63
CA ILE A 31 -11.45 4.19 20.86
C ILE A 31 -12.89 4.63 20.53
N PRO A 32 -13.28 5.88 20.81
CA PRO A 32 -14.62 6.36 20.48
C PRO A 32 -14.94 6.18 19.00
N ASP A 33 -16.20 5.87 18.69
CA ASP A 33 -16.67 5.88 17.31
C ASP A 33 -16.51 7.29 16.72
N ALA A 34 -15.93 7.36 15.51
CA ALA A 34 -15.74 8.61 14.79
C ALA A 34 -17.08 9.32 14.54
N ALA A 35 -18.16 8.55 14.30
CA ALA A 35 -19.50 9.08 14.09
C ALA A 35 -20.07 9.77 15.34
N ALA A 36 -19.66 9.34 16.54
CA ALA A 36 -20.10 9.92 17.80
C ALA A 36 -19.45 11.28 18.10
N ARG A 37 -18.32 11.62 17.45
CA ARG A 37 -17.63 12.91 17.64
C ARG A 37 -17.98 13.97 16.60
N HIS A 38 -18.33 13.58 15.37
CA HIS A 38 -18.46 14.52 14.25
C HIS A 38 -19.86 14.62 13.62
N HIS A 39 -20.91 14.04 14.22
CA HIS A 39 -22.31 14.11 13.71
C HIS A 39 -22.42 13.82 12.20
N VAL A 40 -22.23 12.57 11.83
CA VAL A 40 -22.17 12.15 10.41
C VAL A 40 -23.58 12.02 9.82
N GLY A 41 -23.86 12.75 8.74
CA GLY A 41 -25.04 12.54 7.89
C GLY A 41 -24.91 11.30 7.00
N GLN A 42 -25.94 10.94 6.22
CA GLN A 42 -25.81 9.84 5.26
C GLN A 42 -24.69 10.12 4.25
N ALA A 43 -23.80 9.15 4.06
CA ALA A 43 -22.71 9.26 3.10
C ALA A 43 -23.28 9.47 1.68
N PRO A 44 -22.76 10.44 0.91
CA PRO A 44 -23.17 10.62 -0.47
C PRO A 44 -22.83 9.36 -1.27
N THR A 45 -23.79 8.85 -2.04
CA THR A 45 -23.56 7.80 -3.03
C THR A 45 -23.25 8.43 -4.38
N PRO A 46 -22.26 7.93 -5.15
CA PRO A 46 -22.08 8.36 -6.54
C PRO A 46 -23.39 8.22 -7.30
N ALA A 47 -23.72 9.19 -8.16
CA ALA A 47 -24.88 9.09 -9.03
C ALA A 47 -24.66 7.97 -10.05
N ALA A 48 -25.17 6.77 -9.76
CA ALA A 48 -25.09 5.58 -10.60
C ALA A 48 -26.05 5.61 -11.82
N LEU A 49 -26.69 6.75 -12.07
CA LEU A 49 -27.80 6.84 -13.01
C LEU A 49 -27.25 7.06 -14.42
N ASP A 50 -27.11 5.97 -15.18
CA ASP A 50 -27.19 5.84 -16.66
C ASP A 50 -26.24 4.79 -17.27
N ALA A 51 -25.43 4.07 -16.47
CA ALA A 51 -24.36 3.20 -16.97
C ALA A 51 -24.64 1.67 -16.97
N ASP A 52 -25.90 1.21 -16.81
CA ASP A 52 -26.25 -0.22 -16.66
C ASP A 52 -25.42 -0.96 -15.58
N VAL A 53 -24.97 -0.23 -14.55
CA VAL A 53 -24.20 -0.79 -13.42
C VAL A 53 -25.16 -1.38 -12.41
N LEU A 54 -25.08 -2.69 -12.15
CA LEU A 54 -25.99 -3.39 -11.25
C LEU A 54 -25.45 -3.41 -9.81
N PRO A 55 -26.31 -3.32 -8.78
CA PRO A 55 -25.91 -3.61 -7.42
C PRO A 55 -25.37 -5.04 -7.32
N GLY A 56 -24.14 -5.22 -6.83
CA GLY A 56 -23.54 -6.54 -6.79
C GLY A 56 -22.17 -6.61 -6.12
N THR A 57 -21.52 -7.76 -6.26
CA THR A 57 -20.18 -8.03 -5.72
C THR A 57 -19.19 -7.98 -6.89
N PRO A 58 -18.29 -6.97 -6.94
CA PRO A 58 -17.30 -6.86 -8.01
C PRO A 58 -16.47 -8.13 -8.21
N ASN A 59 -16.08 -8.42 -9.45
CA ASN A 59 -15.16 -9.51 -9.74
C ASN A 59 -13.74 -9.16 -9.24
N ARG A 60 -13.17 -10.00 -8.37
CA ARG A 60 -11.81 -9.81 -7.84
C ARG A 60 -10.72 -10.04 -8.87
N GLN A 61 -10.99 -10.91 -9.84
CA GLN A 61 -10.11 -11.21 -10.96
C GLN A 61 -10.67 -10.58 -12.23
N TRP A 62 -11.12 -9.31 -12.13
CA TRP A 62 -11.75 -8.55 -13.21
C TRP A 62 -10.94 -8.55 -14.50
N TRP A 63 -9.61 -8.67 -14.43
CA TRP A 63 -8.76 -8.72 -15.63
C TRP A 63 -8.99 -10.00 -16.46
N LYS A 64 -9.55 -11.06 -15.87
CA LYS A 64 -9.94 -12.27 -16.60
C LYS A 64 -11.12 -12.05 -17.53
N ASP A 65 -11.91 -11.00 -17.30
CA ASP A 65 -13.07 -10.68 -18.14
C ASP A 65 -12.63 -10.29 -19.56
N PHE A 66 -11.37 -9.89 -19.76
CA PHE A 66 -10.77 -9.67 -21.09
C PHE A 66 -10.45 -10.97 -21.85
N SER A 67 -10.51 -12.13 -21.20
CA SER A 67 -10.23 -13.45 -21.81
C SER A 67 -8.86 -13.53 -22.51
N ASP A 68 -7.84 -12.89 -21.93
CA ASP A 68 -6.47 -12.87 -22.47
C ASP A 68 -5.50 -13.64 -21.56
N PRO A 69 -4.99 -14.82 -21.97
CA PRO A 69 -4.11 -15.63 -21.14
C PRO A 69 -2.73 -14.99 -20.89
N ASN A 70 -2.26 -14.11 -21.78
CA ASN A 70 -1.00 -13.39 -21.59
C ASN A 70 -1.14 -12.33 -20.49
N LEU A 71 -2.27 -11.62 -20.48
CA LEU A 71 -2.60 -10.68 -19.41
C LEU A 71 -2.69 -11.40 -18.06
N ASP A 72 -3.38 -12.54 -18.00
CA ASP A 72 -3.49 -13.36 -16.79
C ASP A 72 -2.12 -13.79 -16.24
N ALA A 73 -1.22 -14.22 -17.13
CA ALA A 73 0.12 -14.61 -16.78
C ALA A 73 0.94 -13.42 -16.26
N LEU A 74 0.86 -12.26 -16.91
CA LEU A 74 1.56 -11.03 -16.50
C LEU A 74 1.09 -10.54 -15.12
N VAL A 75 -0.23 -10.49 -14.88
CA VAL A 75 -0.77 -10.12 -13.57
C VAL A 75 -0.31 -11.10 -12.50
N SER A 76 -0.33 -12.41 -12.80
CA SER A 76 0.14 -13.44 -11.87
C SER A 76 1.63 -13.32 -11.55
N LEU A 77 2.46 -13.00 -12.54
CA LEU A 77 3.89 -12.76 -12.34
C LEU A 77 4.13 -11.51 -11.50
N ALA A 78 3.44 -10.40 -11.79
CA ALA A 78 3.54 -9.16 -11.04
C ALA A 78 3.12 -9.33 -9.57
N MET A 79 1.98 -9.96 -9.31
CA MET A 79 1.51 -10.20 -7.94
C MET A 79 2.49 -11.03 -7.09
N ARG A 80 3.33 -11.88 -7.72
CA ARG A 80 4.38 -12.66 -7.03
C ARG A 80 5.73 -11.94 -6.98
N GLY A 81 6.03 -11.16 -8.02
CA GLY A 81 7.36 -10.61 -8.28
C GLY A 81 7.57 -9.20 -7.73
N ASN A 82 6.55 -8.35 -7.78
CA ASN A 82 6.64 -6.91 -7.56
C ASN A 82 7.22 -6.56 -6.18
N HIS A 83 8.20 -5.66 -6.16
CA HIS A 83 8.92 -5.29 -4.94
C HIS A 83 8.14 -4.28 -4.08
N ASP A 84 7.33 -3.42 -4.67
CA ASP A 84 6.51 -2.45 -3.92
C ASP A 84 5.40 -3.17 -3.14
N LEU A 85 4.74 -4.16 -3.76
CA LEU A 85 3.77 -5.01 -3.08
C LEU A 85 4.43 -5.82 -1.94
N LYS A 86 5.62 -6.39 -2.16
CA LYS A 86 6.37 -7.08 -1.10
C LYS A 86 6.73 -6.15 0.06
N SER A 87 7.13 -4.91 -0.24
CA SER A 87 7.40 -3.87 0.76
C SER A 87 6.14 -3.55 1.57
N ALA A 88 5.00 -3.35 0.92
CA ALA A 88 3.73 -3.09 1.59
C ALA A 88 3.30 -4.26 2.47
N LEU A 89 3.47 -5.51 2.02
CA LEU A 89 3.20 -6.71 2.83
C LEU A 89 4.14 -6.81 4.04
N ALA A 90 5.42 -6.46 3.89
CA ALA A 90 6.37 -6.41 5.02
C ALA A 90 5.96 -5.35 6.06
N ALA A 91 5.46 -4.20 5.63
CA ALA A 91 4.93 -3.16 6.52
C ALA A 91 3.72 -3.65 7.33
N VAL A 92 2.88 -4.55 6.78
CA VAL A 92 1.81 -5.21 7.54
C VAL A 92 2.38 -6.08 8.66
N VAL A 93 3.42 -6.87 8.36
CA VAL A 93 4.08 -7.73 9.37
C VAL A 93 4.68 -6.87 10.48
N GLU A 94 5.38 -5.79 10.12
CA GLU A 94 5.93 -4.82 11.08
C GLU A 94 4.84 -4.23 11.97
N ALA A 95 3.76 -3.70 11.38
CA ALA A 95 2.68 -3.08 12.13
C ALA A 95 1.98 -4.08 13.07
N ARG A 96 1.77 -5.33 12.63
CA ARG A 96 1.23 -6.40 13.48
C ARG A 96 2.17 -6.79 14.63
N ALA A 97 3.48 -6.83 14.37
CA ALA A 97 4.47 -7.11 15.41
C ALA A 97 4.48 -5.99 16.47
N LEU A 98 4.40 -4.73 16.05
CA LEU A 98 4.28 -3.58 16.94
C LEU A 98 2.97 -3.61 17.74
N ALA A 99 1.85 -3.98 17.12
CA ALA A 99 0.59 -4.20 17.84
C ALA A 99 0.68 -5.34 18.86
N GLY A 100 1.37 -6.43 18.50
CA GLY A 100 1.69 -7.53 19.41
C GLY A 100 2.56 -7.09 20.58
N ALA A 101 3.55 -6.21 20.35
CA ALA A 101 4.36 -5.63 21.41
C ALA A 101 3.52 -4.75 22.35
N ALA A 102 2.67 -3.86 21.80
CA ALA A 102 1.78 -3.01 22.60
C ALA A 102 0.79 -3.82 23.47
N ARG A 103 0.31 -4.97 22.98
CA ARG A 103 -0.49 -5.90 23.81
C ARG A 103 0.32 -6.54 24.94
N LYS A 104 1.62 -6.75 24.76
CA LYS A 104 2.48 -7.34 25.80
C LYS A 104 2.82 -6.36 26.91
N ASP A 105 2.57 -5.06 26.75
CA ASP A 105 2.67 -4.08 27.83
C ASP A 105 1.70 -4.35 28.99
N TYR A 106 0.69 -5.20 28.78
CA TYR A 106 -0.17 -5.73 29.86
C TYR A 106 0.54 -6.72 30.79
N LEU A 107 1.69 -7.25 30.40
CA LEU A 107 2.43 -8.26 31.14
C LEU A 107 3.54 -7.62 31.99
N PRO A 108 3.95 -8.28 33.08
CA PRO A 108 5.15 -7.87 33.80
C PRO A 108 6.38 -7.94 32.88
N SER A 109 7.23 -6.92 32.95
CA SER A 109 8.56 -6.91 32.34
C SER A 109 9.61 -7.25 33.39
N GLY A 110 10.68 -7.93 32.99
CA GLY A 110 11.77 -8.33 33.87
C GLY A 110 13.13 -7.93 33.27
N ALA A 111 14.03 -7.43 34.11
CA ALA A 111 15.39 -7.08 33.72
C ALA A 111 16.39 -7.56 34.77
N LEU A 112 17.52 -8.11 34.31
CA LEU A 112 18.69 -8.36 35.15
C LEU A 112 19.58 -7.13 35.11
N GLN A 113 19.85 -6.54 36.26
CA GLN A 113 20.76 -5.41 36.40
C GLN A 113 21.99 -5.84 37.21
N VAL A 114 23.17 -5.54 36.68
CA VAL A 114 24.44 -5.66 37.39
C VAL A 114 25.12 -4.30 37.35
N LYS A 115 25.42 -3.73 38.52
CA LYS A 115 26.08 -2.43 38.65
C LYS A 115 27.25 -2.54 39.60
N ALA A 116 28.43 -2.16 39.12
CA ALA A 116 29.62 -1.93 39.93
C ALA A 116 29.81 -0.42 40.07
N GLU A 117 29.91 0.08 41.29
CA GLU A 117 30.03 1.50 41.57
C GLU A 117 31.13 1.74 42.60
N ALA A 118 31.94 2.78 42.37
CA ALA A 118 32.92 3.27 43.32
C ALA A 118 32.58 4.72 43.66
N MET A 119 32.32 5.01 44.93
CA MET A 119 31.99 6.33 45.43
C MET A 119 33.06 6.79 46.42
N GLN A 120 33.59 7.98 46.19
CA GLN A 120 34.53 8.66 47.08
C GLN A 120 33.89 9.97 47.53
N SER A 121 33.55 10.07 48.81
CA SER A 121 32.99 11.30 49.39
C SER A 121 34.03 12.44 49.37
N ALA A 122 33.55 13.65 49.12
CA ALA A 122 34.40 14.84 49.10
C ALA A 122 34.76 15.27 50.53
N GLN A 123 35.94 15.85 50.72
CA GLN A 123 36.42 16.26 52.04
C GLN A 123 35.55 17.37 52.69
N ILE A 124 34.80 18.13 51.88
CA ILE A 124 33.91 19.19 52.34
C ILE A 124 32.55 18.69 52.85
N GLU A 125 32.21 17.41 52.60
CA GLU A 125 30.99 16.77 53.11
C GLU A 125 31.14 16.29 54.58
N ALA A 126 32.31 16.53 55.19
CA ALA A 126 32.53 16.27 56.61
C ALA A 126 31.76 17.28 57.46
N ASP A 127 30.84 16.79 58.30
CA ASP A 127 30.11 17.62 59.25
C ASP A 127 31.10 18.34 60.19
N PRO A 128 31.13 19.69 60.21
CA PRO A 128 32.07 20.47 61.01
C PRO A 128 31.92 20.25 62.52
N TYR A 129 30.80 19.67 62.97
CA TYR A 129 30.53 19.30 64.37
C TYR A 129 30.88 17.85 64.71
N ARG A 130 31.35 17.05 63.74
CA ARG A 130 31.72 15.62 63.91
C ARG A 130 33.16 15.35 63.46
N GLN A 131 34.09 16.20 63.90
CA GLN A 131 35.51 16.12 63.52
C GLN A 131 36.23 14.86 64.03
N ASP A 132 35.72 14.24 65.10
CA ASP A 132 36.32 13.04 65.73
C ASP A 132 35.73 11.71 65.24
N LEU A 133 34.77 11.71 64.31
CA LEU A 133 34.24 10.48 63.75
C LEU A 133 35.12 9.97 62.58
N PRO A 134 35.27 8.64 62.42
CA PRO A 134 35.92 8.07 61.25
C PRO A 134 35.27 8.59 59.97
N ARG A 135 36.08 9.09 59.03
CA ARG A 135 35.59 9.56 57.72
C ARG A 135 34.82 8.44 57.00
N PRO A 136 33.79 8.76 56.19
CA PRO A 136 33.13 7.75 55.38
C PRO A 136 34.18 7.09 54.45
N PRO A 137 34.36 5.76 54.50
CA PRO A 137 35.34 5.08 53.66
C PRO A 137 34.94 5.16 52.19
N SER A 138 35.91 5.06 51.27
CA SER A 138 35.61 4.86 49.84
C SER A 138 34.74 3.61 49.69
N GLN A 139 33.54 3.77 49.14
CA GLN A 139 32.59 2.67 48.98
C GLN A 139 32.76 2.09 47.59
N ARG A 140 33.11 0.81 47.52
CA ARG A 140 33.02 0.05 46.27
C ARG A 140 31.88 -0.92 46.45
N LEU A 141 30.81 -0.76 45.70
CA LEU A 141 29.59 -1.57 45.80
C LEU A 141 29.42 -2.37 44.51
N LEU A 142 29.02 -3.63 44.67
CA LEU A 142 28.50 -4.44 43.58
C LEU A 142 27.04 -4.76 43.90
N SER A 143 26.15 -4.44 42.97
CA SER A 143 24.77 -4.90 42.98
C SER A 143 24.50 -5.79 41.78
N ALA A 144 23.76 -6.86 42.02
CA ALA A 144 23.31 -7.79 40.99
C ALA A 144 21.91 -8.24 41.38
N GLY A 145 20.91 -8.00 40.54
CA GLY A 145 19.54 -8.34 40.88
C GLY A 145 18.61 -8.33 39.71
N GLN A 146 17.52 -9.07 39.86
CA GLN A 146 16.40 -9.07 38.93
C GLN A 146 15.36 -8.07 39.42
N MET A 147 14.91 -7.21 38.50
CA MET A 147 13.82 -6.28 38.69
C MET A 147 12.66 -6.71 37.80
N PHE A 148 11.47 -6.84 38.37
CA PHE A 148 10.22 -7.03 37.65
C PHE A 148 9.35 -5.80 37.87
N SER A 149 8.74 -5.29 36.80
CA SER A 149 7.83 -4.16 36.84
C SER A 149 6.58 -4.45 36.02
N TRP A 150 5.41 -4.21 36.61
CA TRP A 150 4.11 -4.43 35.98
C TRP A 150 3.23 -3.21 36.16
N GLU A 151 2.83 -2.56 35.08
CA GLU A 151 1.86 -1.47 35.14
C GLU A 151 0.44 -2.03 35.18
N LEU A 152 -0.31 -1.65 36.20
CA LEU A 152 -1.73 -1.99 36.33
C LEU A 152 -2.53 -0.99 35.51
N ASP A 153 -3.19 -1.46 34.46
CA ASP A 153 -3.92 -0.61 33.51
C ASP A 153 -5.28 -0.14 34.07
N LEU A 154 -5.30 0.54 35.21
CA LEU A 154 -6.54 0.94 35.91
C LEU A 154 -7.41 1.91 35.11
N PHE A 155 -6.80 2.70 34.23
CA PHE A 155 -7.47 3.74 33.46
C PHE A 155 -7.48 3.45 31.95
N GLY A 156 -7.05 2.25 31.53
CA GLY A 156 -7.09 1.79 30.14
C GLY A 156 -5.97 2.35 29.25
N ARG A 157 -4.97 3.05 29.79
CA ARG A 157 -3.86 3.64 29.02
C ARG A 157 -3.16 2.59 28.14
N ILE A 158 -2.86 1.42 28.69
CA ILE A 158 -2.20 0.35 27.94
C ILE A 158 -3.16 -0.19 26.88
N GLY A 159 -4.43 -0.39 27.22
CA GLY A 159 -5.43 -0.88 26.28
C GLY A 159 -5.71 0.03 25.10
N THR A 160 -5.77 1.34 25.32
CA THR A 160 -5.92 2.29 24.21
C THR A 160 -4.65 2.37 23.38
N ALA A 161 -3.46 2.27 23.97
CA ALA A 161 -2.22 2.18 23.19
C ALA A 161 -2.19 0.92 22.32
N ALA A 162 -2.63 -0.23 22.85
CA ALA A 162 -2.77 -1.48 22.10
C ALA A 162 -3.82 -1.36 20.98
N ALA A 163 -5.01 -0.82 21.28
CA ALA A 163 -6.08 -0.60 20.31
C ALA A 163 -5.65 0.35 19.17
N MET A 164 -4.87 1.39 19.47
CA MET A 164 -4.29 2.27 18.46
C MET A 164 -3.27 1.53 17.58
N ALA A 165 -2.42 0.70 18.17
CA ALA A 165 -1.46 -0.09 17.40
C ALA A 165 -2.17 -1.08 16.47
N ASP A 166 -3.30 -1.65 16.90
CA ASP A 166 -4.17 -2.46 16.04
C ASP A 166 -4.75 -1.66 14.88
N ARG A 167 -5.26 -0.43 15.13
CA ARG A 167 -5.72 0.46 14.05
C ARG A 167 -4.61 0.83 13.06
N LYS A 168 -3.36 0.99 13.52
CA LYS A 168 -2.22 1.19 12.60
C LYS A 168 -1.91 -0.05 11.77
N ALA A 169 -2.09 -1.25 12.34
CA ALA A 169 -1.98 -2.49 11.58
C ALA A 169 -3.12 -2.64 10.55
N ASP A 170 -4.34 -2.22 10.89
CA ASP A 170 -5.47 -2.15 9.96
C ASP A 170 -5.16 -1.19 8.78
N ALA A 171 -4.56 -0.03 9.07
CA ALA A 171 -4.13 0.94 8.06
C ALA A 171 -3.04 0.37 7.12
N ALA A 172 -2.04 -0.32 7.67
CA ALA A 172 -1.01 -0.99 6.87
C ALA A 172 -1.61 -2.09 5.98
N ALA A 173 -2.56 -2.86 6.50
CA ALA A 173 -3.27 -3.88 5.73
C ALA A 173 -4.08 -3.26 4.59
N ALA A 174 -4.78 -2.16 4.84
CA ALA A 174 -5.47 -1.37 3.83
C ALA A 174 -4.51 -0.85 2.74
N ASP A 175 -3.32 -0.38 3.12
CA ASP A 175 -2.30 0.08 2.18
C ASP A 175 -1.78 -1.03 1.27
N ALA A 176 -1.50 -2.22 1.82
CA ALA A 176 -1.07 -3.37 1.02
C ALA A 176 -2.13 -3.82 0.00
N ARG A 177 -3.41 -3.67 0.35
CA ARG A 177 -4.53 -3.97 -0.56
C ARG A 177 -4.64 -2.92 -1.67
N SER A 178 -4.42 -1.66 -1.35
CA SER A 178 -4.31 -0.58 -2.33
C SER A 178 -3.18 -0.87 -3.32
N ALA A 179 -1.98 -1.21 -2.82
CA ALA A 179 -0.83 -1.57 -3.64
C ALA A 179 -1.13 -2.75 -4.58
N ALA A 180 -1.82 -3.79 -4.10
CA ALA A 180 -2.25 -4.91 -4.94
C ALA A 180 -3.22 -4.49 -6.06
N ALA A 181 -4.23 -3.68 -5.73
CA ALA A 181 -5.22 -3.22 -6.70
C ALA A 181 -4.60 -2.30 -7.77
N VAL A 182 -3.73 -1.37 -7.35
CA VAL A 182 -2.97 -0.49 -8.25
C VAL A 182 -2.05 -1.30 -9.15
N LEU A 183 -1.31 -2.28 -8.61
CA LEU A 183 -0.42 -3.13 -9.38
C LEU A 183 -1.17 -3.90 -10.49
N GLN A 184 -2.33 -4.50 -10.18
CA GLN A 184 -3.16 -5.18 -11.18
C GLN A 184 -3.60 -4.22 -12.29
N ALA A 185 -4.04 -3.01 -11.91
CA ALA A 185 -4.46 -1.98 -12.85
C ALA A 185 -3.30 -1.48 -13.73
N GLU A 186 -2.11 -1.27 -13.16
CA GLU A 186 -0.92 -0.84 -13.88
C GLU A 186 -0.43 -1.89 -14.87
N VAL A 187 -0.43 -3.18 -14.49
CA VAL A 187 -0.08 -4.27 -15.41
C VAL A 187 -1.03 -4.30 -16.60
N ALA A 188 -2.35 -4.24 -16.36
CA ALA A 188 -3.33 -4.22 -17.44
C ALA A 188 -3.19 -3.00 -18.36
N LYS A 189 -3.01 -1.80 -17.80
CA LYS A 189 -2.81 -0.57 -18.58
C LYS A 189 -1.56 -0.64 -19.45
N ASN A 190 -0.41 -1.01 -18.87
CA ASN A 190 0.85 -1.12 -19.62
C ASN A 190 0.78 -2.24 -20.67
N TYR A 191 0.06 -3.32 -20.39
CA TYR A 191 -0.20 -4.37 -21.37
C TYR A 191 -1.03 -3.86 -22.56
N PHE A 192 -2.08 -3.07 -22.33
CA PHE A 192 -2.86 -2.49 -23.43
C PHE A 192 -2.08 -1.44 -24.22
N LEU A 193 -1.22 -0.65 -23.55
CA LEU A 193 -0.28 0.25 -24.24
C LEU A 193 0.69 -0.53 -25.13
N LEU A 194 1.29 -1.61 -24.62
CA LEU A 194 2.15 -2.51 -25.39
C LEU A 194 1.44 -3.01 -26.65
N ARG A 195 0.21 -3.55 -26.52
CA ARG A 195 -0.56 -4.06 -27.67
C ARG A 195 -0.90 -2.96 -28.67
N MET A 196 -1.28 -1.77 -28.18
CA MET A 196 -1.56 -0.61 -29.03
C MET A 196 -0.30 -0.18 -29.80
N ASP A 197 0.85 -0.09 -29.14
CA ASP A 197 2.08 0.36 -29.78
C ASP A 197 2.69 -0.70 -30.72
N GLN A 198 2.40 -1.99 -30.51
CA GLN A 198 2.67 -3.05 -31.50
C GLN A 198 1.86 -2.83 -32.79
N ILE A 199 0.56 -2.53 -32.66
CA ILE A 199 -0.29 -2.22 -33.82
C ILE A 199 0.20 -0.94 -34.50
N ASN A 200 0.48 0.11 -33.72
CA ASN A 200 0.97 1.39 -34.24
C ASN A 200 2.27 1.23 -35.02
N LEU A 201 3.23 0.47 -34.48
CA LEU A 201 4.50 0.24 -35.15
C LEU A 201 4.28 -0.48 -36.49
N SER A 202 3.49 -1.55 -36.50
CA SER A 202 3.22 -2.29 -37.75
C SER A 202 2.49 -1.46 -38.82
N SER A 203 1.58 -0.56 -38.42
CA SER A 203 0.90 0.35 -39.35
C SER A 203 1.82 1.47 -39.83
N LEU A 204 2.69 2.01 -38.97
CA LEU A 204 3.68 3.03 -39.35
C LEU A 204 4.72 2.48 -40.32
N GLU A 205 5.23 1.27 -40.09
CA GLU A 205 6.11 0.57 -41.04
C GLU A 205 5.45 0.48 -42.43
N ARG A 206 4.15 0.15 -42.48
CA ARG A 206 3.37 0.12 -43.72
C ARG A 206 3.26 1.50 -44.37
N GLU A 207 2.95 2.54 -43.60
CA GLU A 207 2.86 3.91 -44.10
C GLU A 207 4.19 4.44 -44.61
N VAL A 208 5.30 4.13 -43.95
CA VAL A 208 6.65 4.51 -44.38
C VAL A 208 6.95 3.91 -45.74
N GLU A 209 6.62 2.64 -45.97
CA GLU A 209 6.78 2.00 -47.28
C GLU A 209 5.86 2.61 -48.35
N LEU A 210 4.59 2.87 -48.03
CA LEU A 210 3.64 3.54 -48.95
C LEU A 210 4.11 4.96 -49.31
N SER A 211 4.57 5.71 -48.32
CA SER A 211 5.07 7.09 -48.47
C SER A 211 6.36 7.12 -49.29
N LYS A 212 7.27 6.17 -49.07
CA LYS A 212 8.49 6.01 -49.87
C LYS A 212 8.18 5.75 -51.35
N ALA A 213 7.22 4.86 -51.63
CA ALA A 213 6.75 4.63 -53.00
C ALA A 213 6.16 5.92 -53.60
N ARG A 214 5.43 6.70 -52.82
CA ARG A 214 4.85 7.99 -53.26
C ARG A 214 5.93 9.04 -53.53
N VAL A 215 6.98 9.13 -52.71
CA VAL A 215 8.15 10.00 -52.94
C VAL A 215 8.82 9.70 -54.29
N VAL A 216 9.05 8.41 -54.60
CA VAL A 216 9.65 8.02 -55.89
C VAL A 216 8.81 8.51 -57.07
N ARG A 217 7.48 8.37 -56.98
CA ARG A 217 6.56 8.77 -58.05
C ARG A 217 6.48 10.29 -58.22
N VAL A 218 6.35 11.04 -57.12
CA VAL A 218 6.27 12.51 -57.20
C VAL A 218 7.57 13.12 -57.72
N LYS A 219 8.74 12.54 -57.36
CA LYS A 219 10.05 12.95 -57.90
C LYS A 219 10.15 12.73 -59.41
N ALA A 220 9.67 11.58 -59.91
CA ALA A 220 9.64 11.31 -61.34
C ALA A 220 8.71 12.29 -62.09
N ARG A 221 7.54 12.59 -61.53
CA ARG A 221 6.61 13.60 -62.09
C ARG A 221 7.23 15.00 -62.09
N TYR A 222 7.96 15.37 -61.03
CA TYR A 222 8.65 16.65 -60.94
C TYR A 222 9.74 16.77 -62.01
N ALA A 223 10.57 15.74 -62.16
CA ALA A 223 11.60 15.68 -63.20
C ALA A 223 11.01 15.77 -64.63
N ALA A 224 9.79 15.27 -64.83
CA ALA A 224 9.04 15.40 -66.07
C ALA A 224 8.28 16.73 -66.23
N GLY A 225 8.38 17.67 -65.27
CA GLY A 225 7.69 18.96 -65.30
C GLY A 225 6.17 18.88 -65.07
N LEU A 226 5.66 17.78 -64.51
CA LEU A 226 4.22 17.51 -64.34
C LEU A 226 3.67 17.93 -62.97
N VAL A 227 4.53 18.30 -62.02
CA VAL A 227 4.16 18.79 -60.68
C VAL A 227 5.13 19.88 -60.25
N ASP A 228 4.72 20.71 -59.30
CA ASP A 228 5.54 21.79 -58.74
C ASP A 228 6.55 21.26 -57.70
N ARG A 229 7.67 21.98 -57.50
CA ARG A 229 8.69 21.62 -56.49
C ARG A 229 8.12 21.56 -55.08
N ARG A 230 7.17 22.45 -54.74
CA ARG A 230 6.48 22.46 -53.44
C ARG A 230 5.74 21.15 -53.18
N GLU A 231 5.11 20.57 -54.20
CA GLU A 231 4.38 19.30 -54.07
C GLU A 231 5.35 18.14 -53.80
N ALA A 232 6.47 18.07 -54.53
CA ALA A 232 7.50 17.06 -54.28
C ALA A 232 8.09 17.19 -52.86
N LEU A 233 8.41 18.41 -52.42
CA LEU A 233 8.92 18.67 -51.07
C LEU A 233 7.89 18.33 -49.98
N ALA A 234 6.60 18.54 -50.21
CA ALA A 234 5.56 18.21 -49.24
C ALA A 234 5.48 16.69 -48.98
N VAL A 235 5.56 15.87 -50.02
CA VAL A 235 5.58 14.39 -49.89
C VAL A 235 6.87 13.91 -49.24
N GLU A 236 8.02 14.51 -49.57
CA GLU A 236 9.29 14.20 -48.90
C GLU A 236 9.26 14.56 -47.41
N SER A 237 8.64 15.68 -47.04
CA SER A 237 8.42 16.07 -45.64
C SER A 237 7.52 15.07 -44.91
N GLU A 238 6.39 14.69 -45.51
CA GLU A 238 5.46 13.69 -44.97
C GLU A 238 6.16 12.34 -44.73
N HIS A 239 7.02 11.90 -45.66
CA HIS A 239 7.83 10.70 -45.49
C HIS A 239 8.80 10.81 -44.30
N ALA A 240 9.53 11.92 -44.20
CA ALA A 240 10.47 12.15 -43.10
C ALA A 240 9.75 12.19 -41.74
N GLU A 241 8.55 12.76 -41.68
CA GLU A 241 7.71 12.77 -40.47
C GLU A 241 7.27 11.36 -40.07
N LEU A 242 6.87 10.52 -41.02
CA LEU A 242 6.49 9.13 -40.77
C LEU A 242 7.65 8.29 -40.22
N VAL A 243 8.85 8.44 -40.81
CA VAL A 243 10.07 7.76 -40.33
C VAL A 243 10.40 8.19 -38.89
N ALA A 244 10.23 9.49 -38.57
CA ALA A 244 10.42 9.97 -37.20
C ALA A 244 9.38 9.39 -36.22
N GLN A 245 8.12 9.26 -36.64
CA GLN A 245 7.05 8.67 -35.84
C GLN A 245 7.25 7.16 -35.60
N GLU A 246 7.73 6.43 -36.60
CA GLU A 246 8.09 5.01 -36.49
C GLU A 246 9.16 4.82 -35.41
N ALA A 247 10.27 5.57 -35.49
CA ALA A 247 11.35 5.50 -34.50
C ALA A 247 10.89 5.87 -33.08
N ALA A 248 10.04 6.88 -32.95
CA ALA A 248 9.46 7.25 -31.66
C ALA A 248 8.53 6.15 -31.09
N THR A 249 7.75 5.49 -31.95
CA THR A 249 6.86 4.40 -31.56
C THR A 249 7.64 3.14 -31.18
N ALA A 250 8.70 2.81 -31.91
CA ALA A 250 9.62 1.74 -31.53
C ALA A 250 10.24 1.98 -30.14
N THR A 251 10.56 3.23 -29.82
CA THR A 251 11.07 3.61 -28.49
C THR A 251 10.02 3.43 -27.40
N ARG A 252 8.76 3.87 -27.63
CA ARG A 252 7.66 3.66 -26.67
C ARG A 252 7.39 2.18 -26.44
N LEU A 253 7.41 1.37 -27.49
CA LEU A 253 7.24 -0.08 -27.36
C LEU A 253 8.29 -0.70 -26.43
N GLN A 254 9.55 -0.26 -26.50
CA GLN A 254 10.58 -0.71 -25.56
C GLN A 254 10.33 -0.22 -24.12
N ALA A 255 9.80 0.99 -23.95
CA ALA A 255 9.41 1.51 -22.64
C ALA A 255 8.27 0.69 -22.01
N ASP A 256 7.25 0.30 -22.79
CA ASP A 256 6.14 -0.53 -22.30
C ASP A 256 6.63 -1.92 -21.86
N ARG A 257 7.53 -2.53 -22.63
CA ARG A 257 8.17 -3.82 -22.25
C ARG A 257 8.96 -3.67 -20.95
N ALA A 258 9.73 -2.60 -20.81
CA ALA A 258 10.51 -2.33 -19.60
C ALA A 258 9.61 -2.09 -18.38
N ALA A 259 8.51 -1.34 -18.55
CA ALA A 259 7.53 -1.10 -17.50
C ALA A 259 6.90 -2.41 -17.00
N LEU A 260 6.47 -3.29 -17.91
CA LEU A 260 5.95 -4.61 -17.55
C LEU A 260 6.98 -5.49 -16.84
N ALA A 261 8.25 -5.43 -17.24
CA ALA A 261 9.33 -6.15 -16.57
C ALA A 261 9.51 -5.68 -15.12
N VAL A 262 9.56 -4.36 -14.89
CA VAL A 262 9.68 -3.79 -13.54
C VAL A 262 8.46 -4.13 -12.67
N LEU A 263 7.24 -4.02 -13.22
CA LEU A 263 6.02 -4.42 -12.52
C LEU A 263 6.04 -5.91 -12.15
N ALA A 264 6.62 -6.75 -13.01
CA ALA A 264 6.84 -8.17 -12.74
C ALA A 264 8.00 -8.48 -11.77
N GLY A 265 8.72 -7.47 -11.26
CA GLY A 265 9.90 -7.66 -10.42
C GLY A 265 11.10 -8.25 -11.18
N ARG A 266 11.19 -7.98 -12.49
CA ARG A 266 12.23 -8.48 -13.39
C ARG A 266 13.13 -7.34 -13.87
N SER A 267 14.38 -7.67 -14.21
CA SER A 267 15.25 -6.72 -14.90
C SER A 267 14.75 -6.49 -16.34
N PRO A 268 14.62 -5.24 -16.82
CA PRO A 268 14.28 -4.94 -18.22
C PRO A 268 15.29 -5.47 -19.24
N THR A 269 16.53 -5.78 -18.80
CA THR A 269 17.61 -6.27 -19.67
C THR A 269 17.73 -7.80 -19.69
N ALA A 270 16.92 -8.51 -18.90
CA ALA A 270 16.96 -9.96 -18.85
C ALA A 270 16.33 -10.56 -20.12
N GLN A 271 17.04 -11.49 -20.76
CA GLN A 271 16.53 -12.24 -21.91
C GLN A 271 15.98 -13.59 -21.43
N ASP A 272 14.72 -13.88 -21.74
CA ASP A 272 14.00 -15.09 -21.34
C ASP A 272 12.91 -15.35 -22.39
N ASP A 273 13.04 -16.46 -23.13
CA ASP A 273 12.14 -16.80 -24.24
C ASP A 273 10.67 -16.87 -23.80
N ALA A 274 10.40 -17.32 -22.56
CA ALA A 274 9.04 -17.39 -22.03
C ALA A 274 8.46 -15.99 -21.77
N TRP A 275 9.30 -15.06 -21.33
CA TRP A 275 8.91 -13.66 -21.15
C TRP A 275 8.68 -12.97 -22.49
N GLU A 276 9.58 -13.18 -23.46
CA GLU A 276 9.46 -12.62 -24.79
C GLU A 276 8.21 -13.14 -25.52
N ALA A 277 7.82 -14.40 -25.30
CA ALA A 277 6.58 -14.96 -25.82
C ALA A 277 5.33 -14.25 -25.28
N LEU A 278 5.29 -13.89 -23.99
CA LEU A 278 4.17 -13.13 -23.41
C LEU A 278 4.03 -11.73 -24.04
N LEU A 279 5.16 -11.13 -24.41
CA LEU A 279 5.22 -9.79 -24.98
C LEU A 279 5.19 -9.77 -26.50
N ALA A 280 5.14 -10.92 -27.18
CA ALA A 280 5.11 -11.01 -28.64
C ALA A 280 3.87 -10.31 -29.22
N PRO A 281 3.92 -9.75 -30.46
CA PRO A 281 2.78 -9.08 -31.06
C PRO A 281 1.49 -9.89 -31.04
N ALA A 282 0.42 -9.28 -30.54
CA ALA A 282 -0.91 -9.88 -30.43
C ALA A 282 -1.98 -8.77 -30.56
N PRO A 283 -3.23 -9.10 -30.95
CA PRO A 283 -4.30 -8.11 -30.98
C PRO A 283 -4.62 -7.58 -29.57
N LEU A 284 -5.20 -6.39 -29.50
CA LEU A 284 -5.87 -5.92 -28.28
C LEU A 284 -7.06 -6.84 -27.96
N PRO A 285 -7.28 -7.21 -26.68
CA PRO A 285 -8.44 -8.00 -26.32
C PRO A 285 -9.75 -7.23 -26.59
N GLY A 286 -10.84 -7.98 -26.76
CA GLY A 286 -12.17 -7.38 -26.90
C GLY A 286 -12.61 -6.70 -25.60
N PRO A 287 -13.48 -5.68 -25.67
CA PRO A 287 -14.06 -5.10 -24.46
C PRO A 287 -14.93 -6.16 -23.74
N PRO A 288 -14.88 -6.24 -22.40
CA PRO A 288 -15.75 -7.13 -21.62
C PRO A 288 -17.21 -6.68 -21.72
N ASP A 289 -18.14 -7.61 -21.47
CA ASP A 289 -19.58 -7.35 -21.47
C ASP A 289 -19.96 -6.33 -20.36
N LEU A 290 -20.85 -5.38 -20.67
CA LEU A 290 -21.31 -4.34 -19.73
C LEU A 290 -22.06 -4.93 -18.53
N ALA A 291 -22.69 -6.09 -18.71
CA ALA A 291 -23.40 -6.80 -17.65
C ALA A 291 -22.50 -7.28 -16.49
N SER A 292 -21.17 -7.20 -16.62
CA SER A 292 -20.21 -7.59 -15.56
C SER A 292 -19.90 -6.47 -14.56
N LEU A 293 -20.31 -5.22 -14.83
CA LEU A 293 -20.04 -4.09 -13.94
C LEU A 293 -21.01 -4.09 -12.76
N ALA A 294 -20.49 -4.52 -11.60
CA ALA A 294 -21.21 -4.49 -10.34
C ALA A 294 -20.72 -3.35 -9.44
N GLN A 295 -21.64 -2.54 -8.91
CA GLN A 295 -21.34 -1.55 -7.88
C GLN A 295 -21.73 -2.10 -6.50
N PRO A 296 -20.80 -2.12 -5.52
CA PRO A 296 -21.16 -2.43 -4.15
C PRO A 296 -22.08 -1.36 -3.58
N THR A 297 -23.13 -1.78 -2.86
CA THR A 297 -23.97 -0.86 -2.07
C THR A 297 -23.20 -0.13 -0.97
N ASP A 298 -22.03 -0.65 -0.60
CA ASP A 298 -21.08 -0.14 0.39
C ASP A 298 -19.73 0.26 -0.25
N LEU A 299 -19.73 0.77 -1.49
CA LEU A 299 -18.53 1.09 -2.28
C LEU A 299 -17.43 1.79 -1.46
N LEU A 300 -17.78 2.87 -0.75
CA LEU A 300 -16.82 3.64 0.04
C LEU A 300 -16.19 2.82 1.17
N ALA A 301 -16.95 1.90 1.79
CA ALA A 301 -16.43 1.03 2.85
C ALA A 301 -15.50 -0.06 2.31
N ARG A 302 -15.58 -0.37 1.01
CA ARG A 302 -14.75 -1.41 0.37
C ARG A 302 -13.45 -0.87 -0.21
N ARG A 303 -13.34 0.44 -0.42
CA ARG A 303 -12.13 1.02 -1.00
C ARG A 303 -10.96 1.02 0.01
N PRO A 304 -9.78 0.48 -0.38
CA PRO A 304 -8.62 0.40 0.52
C PRO A 304 -8.10 1.75 1.03
N ASP A 305 -8.14 2.81 0.22
CA ASP A 305 -7.73 4.16 0.61
C ASP A 305 -8.64 4.75 1.70
N VAL A 306 -9.96 4.61 1.56
CA VAL A 306 -10.95 5.03 2.57
C VAL A 306 -10.77 4.23 3.86
N ALA A 307 -10.56 2.91 3.75
CA ALA A 307 -10.31 2.05 4.91
C ALA A 307 -9.01 2.43 5.66
N LYS A 308 -7.95 2.81 4.92
CA LYS A 308 -6.70 3.33 5.50
C LYS A 308 -6.95 4.64 6.25
N ALA A 309 -7.68 5.58 5.63
CA ALA A 309 -8.00 6.86 6.23
C ALA A 309 -8.85 6.71 7.51
N ASP A 310 -9.87 5.84 7.50
CA ASP A 310 -10.69 5.51 8.68
C ASP A 310 -9.83 4.89 9.80
N ALA A 311 -8.95 3.95 9.47
CA ALA A 311 -8.06 3.32 10.45
C ALA A 311 -7.10 4.35 11.09
N LEU A 312 -6.54 5.28 10.31
CA LEU A 312 -5.69 6.36 10.82
C LEU A 312 -6.47 7.37 11.66
N LEU A 313 -7.70 7.71 11.28
CA LEU A 313 -8.61 8.53 12.08
C LEU A 313 -8.91 7.87 13.43
N ARG A 314 -9.21 6.57 13.46
CA ARG A 314 -9.41 5.85 14.74
C ARG A 314 -8.14 5.85 15.58
N ALA A 315 -6.96 5.66 14.98
CA ALA A 315 -5.71 5.76 15.71
C ALA A 315 -5.49 7.17 16.31
N SER A 316 -5.88 8.24 15.61
CA SER A 316 -5.77 9.62 16.10
C SER A 316 -6.76 9.92 17.23
N LEU A 317 -7.97 9.39 17.17
CA LEU A 317 -8.96 9.44 18.27
C LEU A 317 -8.40 8.80 19.55
N GLY A 318 -7.67 7.69 19.41
CA GLY A 318 -6.96 7.06 20.52
C GLY A 318 -5.86 7.94 21.13
N ASN A 319 -5.15 8.75 20.34
CA ASN A 319 -4.17 9.71 20.88
C ASN A 319 -4.82 10.73 21.80
N VAL A 320 -6.03 11.20 21.46
CA VAL A 320 -6.81 12.11 22.34
C VAL A 320 -7.08 11.43 23.68
N VAL A 321 -7.54 10.19 23.64
CA VAL A 321 -7.82 9.40 24.86
C VAL A 321 -6.55 9.16 25.69
N LEU A 322 -5.41 8.89 25.06
CA LEU A 322 -4.12 8.78 25.78
C LEU A 322 -3.70 10.10 26.41
N ALA A 323 -3.91 11.23 25.73
CA ALA A 323 -3.59 12.55 26.26
C ALA A 323 -4.49 12.90 27.46
N GLU A 324 -5.79 12.59 27.39
CA GLU A 324 -6.74 12.72 28.52
C GLU A 324 -6.27 11.87 29.71
N ARG A 325 -5.88 10.61 29.46
CA ARG A 325 -5.40 9.69 30.51
C ARG A 325 -4.06 10.07 31.10
N ALA A 326 -3.25 10.85 30.40
CA ALA A 326 -2.00 11.37 30.95
C ALA A 326 -2.23 12.25 32.19
N HIS A 327 -3.44 12.76 32.42
CA HIS A 327 -3.80 13.51 33.64
C HIS A 327 -3.98 12.61 34.88
N LEU A 328 -4.20 11.31 34.69
CA LEU A 328 -4.46 10.34 35.74
C LEU A 328 -3.15 9.76 36.31
N PRO A 329 -3.16 9.28 37.57
CA PRO A 329 -2.00 8.63 38.16
C PRO A 329 -1.73 7.26 37.51
N ARG A 330 -0.49 6.80 37.59
CA ARG A 330 -0.06 5.48 37.13
C ARG A 330 0.29 4.61 38.33
N LEU A 331 -0.24 3.38 38.36
CA LEU A 331 0.07 2.39 39.39
C LEU A 331 0.93 1.28 38.79
N THR A 332 2.15 1.13 39.30
CA THR A 332 3.08 0.05 38.92
C THR A 332 3.34 -0.85 40.13
N LEU A 333 3.44 -2.16 39.90
CA LEU A 333 3.90 -3.12 40.89
C LEU A 333 5.36 -3.46 40.56
N ASN A 334 6.26 -3.12 41.48
CA ASN A 334 7.68 -3.41 41.34
C ASN A 334 8.08 -4.53 42.30
N VAL A 335 8.88 -5.47 41.82
CA VAL A 335 9.48 -6.55 42.60
C VAL A 335 10.96 -6.61 42.27
N PHE A 336 11.81 -6.50 43.29
CA PHE A 336 13.25 -6.64 43.17
C PHE A 336 13.75 -7.78 44.04
N GLY A 337 14.69 -8.56 43.51
CA GLY A 337 15.41 -9.57 44.26
C GLY A 337 16.85 -9.67 43.78
N GLY A 338 17.81 -9.58 44.68
CA GLY A 338 19.22 -9.61 44.32
C GLY A 338 20.16 -9.53 45.51
N ILE A 339 21.37 -9.07 45.21
CA ILE A 339 22.43 -8.81 46.17
C ILE A 339 22.92 -7.38 46.04
N LEU A 340 23.29 -6.78 47.18
CA LEU A 340 23.97 -5.50 47.27
C LEU A 340 24.99 -5.61 48.41
N ALA A 341 26.27 -5.59 48.05
CA ALA A 341 27.35 -5.69 49.03
C ALA A 341 28.61 -4.96 48.54
N PRO A 342 29.51 -4.58 49.47
CA PRO A 342 30.87 -4.21 49.11
C PRO A 342 31.60 -5.31 48.30
N PHE A 343 32.63 -4.93 47.55
CA PHE A 343 33.49 -5.92 46.88
C PHE A 343 34.12 -6.84 47.93
N GLY A 344 34.02 -8.16 47.71
CA GLY A 344 34.55 -9.19 48.61
C GLY A 344 33.54 -9.79 49.59
N SER A 345 32.37 -9.19 49.79
CA SER A 345 31.32 -9.70 50.71
C SER A 345 30.03 -10.16 49.99
N LEU A 346 30.14 -10.46 48.70
CA LEU A 346 29.01 -10.88 47.87
C LEU A 346 28.45 -12.27 48.22
N GLY A 347 29.27 -13.13 48.82
CA GLY A 347 28.87 -14.45 49.28
C GLY A 347 28.13 -14.46 50.62
N ASP A 348 28.13 -13.33 51.33
CA ASP A 348 27.53 -13.26 52.67
C ASP A 348 26.01 -13.31 52.59
N SER A 349 25.36 -14.00 53.53
CA SER A 349 23.89 -14.04 53.60
C SER A 349 23.26 -12.64 53.77
N SER A 350 24.01 -11.69 54.35
CA SER A 350 23.64 -10.28 54.51
C SER A 350 23.67 -9.48 53.20
N ALA A 351 24.27 -10.00 52.12
CA ALA A 351 24.27 -9.35 50.82
C ALA A 351 22.88 -9.40 50.15
N LYS A 352 22.02 -10.36 50.51
CA LYS A 352 20.70 -10.55 49.90
C LYS A 352 19.75 -9.39 50.21
N ARG A 353 19.10 -8.86 49.18
CA ARG A 353 18.10 -7.80 49.25
C ARG A 353 16.88 -8.20 48.43
N PHE A 354 15.69 -7.91 48.95
CA PHE A 354 14.44 -7.97 48.19
C PHE A 354 13.57 -6.78 48.55
N SER A 355 12.75 -6.34 47.61
CA SER A 355 11.69 -5.38 47.85
C SER A 355 10.53 -5.70 46.93
N ALA A 356 9.30 -5.46 47.40
CA ALA A 356 8.11 -5.60 46.59
C ALA A 356 7.09 -4.58 47.08
N GLY A 357 6.46 -3.86 46.15
CA GLY A 357 5.45 -2.90 46.52
C GLY A 357 4.90 -2.12 45.33
N PRO A 358 3.70 -1.55 45.48
CA PRO A 358 3.14 -0.65 44.50
C PRO A 358 3.90 0.69 44.52
N GLU A 359 4.02 1.30 43.35
CA GLU A 359 4.48 2.66 43.14
C GLU A 359 3.36 3.43 42.43
N LEU A 360 2.98 4.57 43.01
CA LEU A 360 2.00 5.48 42.43
C LEU A 360 2.72 6.72 41.90
N GLN A 361 2.78 6.88 40.59
CA GLN A 361 3.37 8.05 39.96
C GLN A 361 2.26 8.98 39.47
N TRP A 362 2.24 10.23 39.94
CA TRP A 362 1.26 11.22 39.51
C TRP A 362 1.91 12.57 39.21
N GLU A 363 2.01 12.91 37.93
CA GLU A 363 2.43 14.24 37.48
C GLU A 363 1.26 15.24 37.58
N TRP A 364 0.81 15.56 38.79
CA TRP A 364 -0.34 16.46 39.01
C TRP A 364 -0.01 17.92 38.65
N LEU A 365 1.23 18.36 38.89
CA LEU A 365 1.71 19.71 38.57
C LEU A 365 2.46 19.70 37.24
N SER A 366 1.81 20.15 36.16
CA SER A 366 2.39 20.18 34.81
C SER A 366 2.52 21.57 34.19
N PHE A 367 2.14 22.64 34.91
CA PHE A 367 2.14 24.03 34.41
C PHE A 367 1.50 24.19 33.02
N GLY A 368 0.36 23.51 32.79
CA GLY A 368 -0.36 23.55 31.51
C GLY A 368 0.18 22.62 30.41
N ARG A 369 1.34 21.98 30.59
CA ARG A 369 1.97 21.10 29.59
C ARG A 369 1.07 19.94 29.15
N LYS A 370 0.35 19.32 30.08
CA LYS A 370 -0.57 18.21 29.76
C LYS A 370 -1.79 18.70 28.97
N LYS A 371 -2.36 19.84 29.37
CA LYS A 371 -3.46 20.49 28.65
C LYS A 371 -3.06 20.85 27.21
N ALA A 372 -1.88 21.43 27.02
CA ALA A 372 -1.36 21.75 25.68
C ALA A 372 -1.16 20.48 24.81
N ARG A 373 -0.72 19.37 25.40
CA ARG A 373 -0.61 18.07 24.69
C ARG A 373 -1.98 17.49 24.33
N GLU A 374 -2.97 17.64 25.20
CA GLU A 374 -4.35 17.25 24.93
C GLU A 374 -4.96 18.08 23.80
N GLU A 375 -4.81 19.41 23.85
CA GLU A 375 -5.25 20.32 22.78
C GLU A 375 -4.56 19.98 21.44
N ALA A 376 -3.26 19.69 21.45
CA ALA A 376 -2.54 19.24 20.25
C ALA A 376 -3.05 17.89 19.72
N ALA A 377 -3.38 16.94 20.61
CA ALA A 377 -3.96 15.65 20.21
C ALA A 377 -5.36 15.82 19.61
N ARG A 378 -6.18 16.72 20.15
CA ARG A 378 -7.51 17.06 19.61
C ARG A 378 -7.38 17.66 18.20
N ALA A 379 -6.55 18.68 18.04
CA ALA A 379 -6.29 19.29 16.73
C ALA A 379 -5.72 18.29 15.71
N GLY A 380 -4.83 17.38 16.14
CA GLY A 380 -4.34 16.29 15.30
C GLY A 380 -5.42 15.29 14.90
N SER A 381 -6.42 15.06 15.75
CA SER A 381 -7.60 14.26 15.40
C SER A 381 -8.46 14.96 14.35
N ASP A 382 -8.70 16.27 14.50
CA ASP A 382 -9.46 17.07 13.54
C ASP A 382 -8.77 17.11 12.16
N GLN A 383 -7.44 17.17 12.13
CA GLN A 383 -6.67 17.04 10.88
C GLN A 383 -6.93 15.68 10.19
N ASN A 384 -6.95 14.58 10.94
CA ASN A 384 -7.23 13.26 10.38
C ASN A 384 -8.70 13.12 9.96
N TRP A 385 -9.62 13.80 10.63
CA TRP A 385 -11.03 13.86 10.24
C TRP A 385 -11.18 14.50 8.86
N HIS A 386 -10.59 15.67 8.63
CA HIS A 386 -10.64 16.33 7.33
C HIS A 386 -9.88 15.56 6.24
N ALA A 387 -8.80 14.88 6.60
CA ALA A 387 -8.10 13.98 5.66
C ALA A 387 -9.00 12.80 5.24
N PHE A 388 -9.77 12.23 6.16
CA PHE A 388 -10.76 11.20 5.86
C PHE A 388 -11.88 11.74 4.96
N GLU A 389 -12.48 12.90 5.30
CA GLU A 389 -13.51 13.54 4.46
C GLU A 389 -13.00 13.79 3.03
N GLN A 390 -11.79 14.32 2.89
CA GLN A 390 -11.17 14.56 1.60
C GLN A 390 -10.93 13.24 0.83
N THR A 391 -10.53 12.17 1.52
CA THR A 391 -10.33 10.85 0.90
C THR A 391 -11.65 10.31 0.36
N VAL A 392 -12.76 10.47 1.11
CA VAL A 392 -14.10 10.10 0.66
C VAL A 392 -14.53 10.93 -0.57
N LEU A 393 -14.33 12.25 -0.55
CA LEU A 393 -14.66 13.11 -1.69
C LEU A 393 -13.85 12.75 -2.95
N THR A 394 -12.55 12.47 -2.79
CA THR A 394 -11.70 12.01 -3.89
C THR A 394 -12.17 10.66 -4.44
N ALA A 395 -12.52 9.71 -3.57
CA ALA A 395 -13.05 8.42 -3.99
C ALA A 395 -14.37 8.53 -4.78
N LEU A 396 -15.27 9.44 -4.37
CA LEU A 396 -16.51 9.73 -5.09
C LEU A 396 -16.21 10.34 -6.47
N LYS A 397 -15.36 11.37 -6.51
CA LYS A 397 -14.93 12.01 -7.76
C LYS A 397 -14.31 11.01 -8.74
N GLU A 398 -13.39 10.16 -8.27
CA GLU A 398 -12.74 9.15 -9.11
C GLU A 398 -13.76 8.14 -9.67
N SER A 399 -14.77 7.78 -8.89
CA SER A 399 -15.85 6.91 -9.34
C SER A 399 -16.65 7.56 -10.47
N GLU A 400 -17.09 8.81 -10.29
CA GLU A 400 -17.83 9.58 -11.32
C GLU A 400 -16.98 9.80 -12.58
N ASP A 401 -15.74 10.27 -12.42
CA ASP A 401 -14.82 10.51 -13.53
C ASP A 401 -14.55 9.21 -14.32
N SER A 402 -14.40 8.07 -13.65
CA SER A 402 -14.16 6.78 -14.31
C SER A 402 -15.36 6.31 -15.14
N LEU A 403 -16.59 6.49 -14.64
CA LEU A 403 -17.82 6.10 -15.36
C LEU A 403 -18.05 6.98 -16.59
N HIS A 404 -17.81 8.29 -16.47
CA HIS A 404 -17.86 9.22 -17.62
C HIS A 404 -16.76 8.92 -18.65
N ALA A 405 -15.55 8.60 -18.20
CA ALA A 405 -14.47 8.20 -19.09
C ALA A 405 -14.80 6.90 -19.84
N TRP A 406 -15.45 5.94 -19.18
CA TRP A 406 -15.89 4.69 -19.79
C TRP A 406 -16.96 4.91 -20.86
N THR A 407 -18.06 5.60 -20.54
CA THR A 407 -19.14 5.90 -21.51
C THR A 407 -18.63 6.71 -22.71
N SER A 408 -17.83 7.74 -22.48
CA SER A 408 -17.25 8.52 -23.59
C SER A 408 -16.27 7.70 -24.45
N SER A 409 -15.54 6.75 -23.86
CA SER A 409 -14.65 5.85 -24.60
C SER A 409 -15.41 4.86 -25.48
N GLN A 410 -16.59 4.40 -25.07
CA GLN A 410 -17.44 3.56 -25.91
C GLN A 410 -17.92 4.30 -27.16
N VAL A 411 -18.42 5.53 -27.01
CA VAL A 411 -18.83 6.36 -28.14
C VAL A 411 -17.65 6.59 -29.09
N ARG A 412 -16.47 6.90 -28.55
CA ARG A 412 -15.25 7.08 -29.34
C ARG A 412 -14.85 5.80 -30.09
N MET A 413 -14.93 4.64 -29.45
CA MET A 413 -14.65 3.34 -30.08
C MET A 413 -15.60 3.10 -31.26
N GLN A 414 -16.90 3.34 -31.08
CA GLN A 414 -17.89 3.17 -32.16
C GLN A 414 -17.61 4.09 -33.36
N GLN A 415 -17.24 5.35 -33.11
CA GLN A 415 -16.88 6.28 -34.19
C GLN A 415 -15.59 5.87 -34.90
N ALA A 416 -14.59 5.38 -34.16
CA ALA A 416 -13.33 4.91 -34.73
C ALA A 416 -13.54 3.64 -35.60
N VAL A 417 -14.41 2.72 -35.18
CA VAL A 417 -14.80 1.55 -35.99
C VAL A 417 -15.44 2.00 -37.30
N ASN A 418 -16.38 2.95 -37.26
CA ASN A 418 -17.02 3.47 -38.46
C ASN A 418 -16.02 4.19 -39.38
N ALA A 419 -15.12 5.00 -38.82
CA ALA A 419 -14.11 5.73 -39.57
C ALA A 419 -13.11 4.80 -40.26
N GLU A 420 -12.64 3.76 -39.56
CA GLU A 420 -11.76 2.73 -40.12
C GLU A 420 -12.44 1.97 -41.28
N ALA A 421 -13.70 1.55 -41.08
CA ALA A 421 -14.45 0.83 -42.11
C ALA A 421 -14.69 1.68 -43.37
N LEU A 422 -14.97 2.98 -43.22
CA LEU A 422 -15.09 3.91 -44.33
C LEU A 422 -13.76 4.15 -45.04
N SER A 423 -12.68 4.32 -44.28
CA SER A 423 -11.33 4.47 -44.82
C SER A 423 -10.87 3.22 -45.58
N SER A 424 -11.20 2.02 -45.07
CA SER A 424 -10.96 0.73 -45.73
C SER A 424 -11.66 0.63 -47.08
N ARG A 425 -12.96 0.96 -47.13
CA ARG A 425 -13.73 0.99 -48.38
C ARG A 425 -13.21 2.04 -49.37
N SER A 426 -12.80 3.22 -48.88
CA SER A 426 -12.18 4.27 -49.71
C SER A 426 -10.87 3.79 -50.34
N SER A 427 -10.01 3.15 -49.54
CA SER A 427 -8.74 2.56 -49.98
C SER A 427 -8.94 1.46 -51.02
N ALA A 428 -9.91 0.55 -50.81
CA ALA A 428 -10.25 -0.49 -51.78
C ALA A 428 -10.80 0.11 -53.09
N TYR A 429 -11.67 1.12 -53.02
CA TYR A 429 -12.21 1.79 -54.19
C TYR A 429 -11.11 2.51 -55.00
N ALA A 430 -10.24 3.26 -54.34
CA ALA A 430 -9.12 3.94 -54.98
C ALA A 430 -8.17 2.93 -55.65
N SER A 431 -7.89 1.80 -54.99
CA SER A 431 -7.08 0.72 -55.56
C SER A 431 -7.71 0.17 -56.86
N SER A 432 -9.02 -0.06 -56.88
CA SER A 432 -9.74 -0.52 -58.08
C SER A 432 -9.67 0.48 -59.25
N ARG A 433 -9.70 1.79 -58.96
CA ARG A 433 -9.59 2.84 -59.99
C ARG A 433 -8.18 2.97 -60.53
N VAL A 434 -7.19 2.77 -59.68
CA VAL A 434 -5.78 2.71 -60.08
C VAL A 434 -5.54 1.51 -61.00
N ASP A 435 -6.09 0.33 -60.65
CA ASP A 435 -5.97 -0.88 -61.47
C ASP A 435 -6.67 -0.75 -62.82
N ALA A 436 -7.78 -0.01 -62.87
CA ALA A 436 -8.49 0.33 -64.12
C ALA A 436 -7.80 1.46 -64.93
N GLY A 437 -6.72 2.05 -64.43
CA GLY A 437 -5.99 3.15 -65.10
C GLY A 437 -6.74 4.48 -65.10
N ILE A 438 -7.80 4.61 -64.31
CA ILE A 438 -8.65 5.81 -64.23
C ILE A 438 -8.05 6.84 -63.27
N GLU A 439 -7.24 6.40 -62.31
CA GLU A 439 -6.65 7.23 -61.26
C GLU A 439 -5.13 7.04 -61.15
N PRO A 440 -4.33 8.09 -60.86
CA PRO A 440 -2.89 7.95 -60.67
C PRO A 440 -2.54 7.05 -59.47
N LYS A 441 -1.53 6.19 -59.60
CA LYS A 441 -1.14 5.26 -58.51
C LYS A 441 -0.80 5.96 -57.19
N ASP A 442 -0.30 7.18 -57.24
CA ASP A 442 0.01 8.01 -56.05
C ASP A 442 -1.24 8.36 -55.23
N ALA A 443 -2.42 8.51 -55.86
CA ALA A 443 -3.67 8.70 -55.14
C ALA A 443 -4.10 7.42 -54.42
N GLY A 444 -3.94 6.25 -55.05
CA GLY A 444 -4.16 4.95 -54.40
C GLY A 444 -3.24 4.73 -53.19
N LEU A 445 -1.96 5.04 -53.32
CA LEU A 445 -1.00 4.98 -52.21
C LEU A 445 -1.41 5.90 -51.05
N GLN A 446 -1.89 7.12 -51.35
CA GLN A 446 -2.37 8.04 -50.32
C GLN A 446 -3.59 7.49 -49.58
N GLN A 447 -4.55 6.87 -50.29
CA GLN A 447 -5.74 6.28 -49.66
C GLN A 447 -5.38 5.08 -48.79
N GLN A 448 -4.38 4.28 -49.19
CA GLN A 448 -3.85 3.20 -48.34
C GLN A 448 -3.20 3.74 -47.06
N ALA A 449 -2.43 4.84 -47.15
CA ALA A 449 -1.83 5.47 -45.97
C ALA A 449 -2.91 6.02 -45.01
N LEU A 450 -3.97 6.63 -45.54
CA LEU A 450 -5.12 7.10 -44.73
C LEU A 450 -5.86 5.94 -44.04
N HIS A 451 -5.90 4.76 -44.64
CA HIS A 451 -6.45 3.56 -44.02
C HIS A 451 -5.59 3.08 -42.84
N GLU A 452 -4.27 3.01 -43.00
CA GLU A 452 -3.36 2.68 -41.89
C GLU A 452 -3.45 3.69 -40.74
N LYS A 453 -3.65 4.98 -41.06
CA LYS A 453 -3.94 6.02 -40.06
C LYS A 453 -5.22 5.74 -39.28
N ALA A 454 -6.32 5.45 -39.99
CA ALA A 454 -7.59 5.12 -39.34
C ALA A 454 -7.49 3.85 -38.47
N ARG A 455 -6.68 2.87 -38.89
CA ARG A 455 -6.41 1.64 -38.10
C ARG A 455 -5.70 1.95 -36.78
N ARG A 456 -4.73 2.88 -36.76
CA ARG A 456 -4.10 3.35 -35.51
C ARG A 456 -5.07 4.11 -34.62
N GLU A 457 -5.92 4.95 -35.20
CA GLU A 457 -6.93 5.69 -34.44
C GLU A 457 -7.95 4.74 -33.79
N LEU A 458 -8.32 3.65 -34.47
CA LEU A 458 -9.12 2.56 -33.91
C LEU A 458 -8.39 1.83 -32.78
N ALA A 459 -7.13 1.45 -32.97
CA ALA A 459 -6.33 0.81 -31.91
C ALA A 459 -6.22 1.71 -30.66
N ALA A 460 -6.02 3.01 -30.84
CA ALA A 460 -5.99 3.98 -29.75
C ALA A 460 -7.36 4.14 -29.05
N ALA A 461 -8.47 4.09 -29.80
CA ALA A 461 -9.81 4.13 -29.23
C ALA A 461 -10.11 2.85 -28.41
N GLN A 462 -9.73 1.68 -28.92
CA GLN A 462 -9.87 0.40 -28.22
C GLN A 462 -9.03 0.37 -26.94
N ALA A 463 -7.75 0.71 -27.01
CA ALA A 463 -6.89 0.76 -25.82
C ALA A 463 -7.43 1.71 -24.74
N ARG A 464 -7.94 2.89 -25.14
CA ARG A 464 -8.60 3.83 -24.21
C ARG A 464 -9.83 3.24 -23.55
N LEU A 465 -10.68 2.53 -24.31
CA LEU A 465 -11.83 1.83 -23.76
C LEU A 465 -11.38 0.81 -22.71
N LEU A 466 -10.44 -0.08 -23.04
CA LEU A 466 -9.93 -1.09 -22.11
C LEU A 466 -9.32 -0.46 -20.84
N MET A 467 -8.52 0.61 -20.97
CA MET A 467 -7.97 1.34 -19.83
C MET A 467 -9.05 2.03 -18.99
N ALA A 468 -10.11 2.57 -19.61
CA ALA A 468 -11.25 3.12 -18.88
C ALA A 468 -11.99 2.03 -18.10
N HIS A 469 -12.10 0.80 -18.64
CA HIS A 469 -12.64 -0.34 -17.91
C HIS A 469 -11.84 -0.61 -16.63
N VAL A 470 -10.51 -0.67 -16.76
CA VAL A 470 -9.59 -0.88 -15.63
C VAL A 470 -9.82 0.19 -14.55
N GLN A 471 -9.99 1.45 -14.96
CA GLN A 471 -10.22 2.54 -14.01
C GLN A 471 -11.58 2.42 -13.30
N VAL A 472 -12.63 2.00 -14.00
CA VAL A 472 -13.93 1.72 -13.37
C VAL A 472 -13.78 0.59 -12.34
N GLN A 473 -13.10 -0.51 -12.68
CA GLN A 473 -12.88 -1.62 -11.75
C GLN A 473 -12.10 -1.17 -10.50
N LEU A 474 -11.06 -0.36 -10.67
CA LEU A 474 -10.29 0.21 -9.56
C LEU A 474 -11.15 1.14 -8.69
N ALA A 475 -11.92 2.03 -9.33
CA ALA A 475 -12.73 3.04 -8.62
C ALA A 475 -13.92 2.43 -7.87
N LEU A 476 -14.57 1.41 -8.44
CA LEU A 476 -15.69 0.68 -7.84
C LEU A 476 -15.26 -0.35 -6.78
N GLY A 477 -13.97 -0.44 -6.47
CA GLY A 477 -13.47 -1.30 -5.41
C GLY A 477 -13.56 -2.78 -5.77
N ALA A 478 -13.12 -3.17 -6.97
CA ALA A 478 -13.00 -4.57 -7.38
C ALA A 478 -12.07 -5.41 -6.47
N TRP A 479 -11.39 -4.80 -5.51
CA TRP A 479 -10.68 -5.48 -4.44
C TRP A 479 -11.64 -5.97 -3.36
N GLN A 480 -11.51 -7.24 -2.94
CA GLN A 480 -12.25 -7.75 -1.78
C GLN A 480 -11.38 -8.70 -0.95
N PRO A 481 -11.49 -8.68 0.38
CA PRO A 481 -10.87 -9.68 1.26
C PRO A 481 -11.65 -11.00 1.17
N GLU A 482 -11.00 -12.16 1.06
CA GLU A 482 -11.70 -13.45 1.11
C GLU A 482 -12.33 -13.65 2.48
N LYS A 483 -13.57 -14.12 2.50
CA LYS A 483 -14.22 -14.55 3.74
C LYS A 483 -13.62 -15.90 4.10
N GLY A 484 -12.51 -15.88 4.84
CA GLY A 484 -11.77 -17.07 5.22
C GLY A 484 -10.37 -17.21 4.63
N ASP A 485 -9.81 -16.17 3.98
CA ASP A 485 -8.37 -16.17 3.67
C ASP A 485 -7.58 -16.32 4.98
N PRO A 486 -6.81 -17.41 5.18
CA PRO A 486 -5.79 -17.42 6.19
C PRO A 486 -4.71 -16.44 5.72
N GLU A 487 -4.71 -15.21 6.23
CA GLU A 487 -3.60 -14.25 6.13
C GLU A 487 -2.68 -14.47 4.90
N ILE A 488 -3.04 -14.28 3.62
CA ILE A 488 -2.16 -14.40 2.41
C ILE A 488 -0.73 -14.98 2.68
N GLU A 489 -0.56 -16.22 3.18
CA GLU A 489 0.64 -16.63 3.96
C GLU A 489 1.62 -15.50 4.43
N ILE A 490 1.11 -14.44 5.08
CA ILE A 490 1.87 -13.22 5.37
C ILE A 490 2.57 -13.47 6.69
N GLY A 491 3.74 -14.09 6.63
CA GLY A 491 4.66 -14.11 7.77
C GLY A 491 4.73 -15.44 8.52
N ARG A 492 4.73 -16.59 7.82
CA ARG A 492 5.57 -17.67 8.35
C ARG A 492 7.03 -17.21 8.23
N PRO A 493 7.81 -17.13 9.33
CA PRO A 493 9.23 -16.85 9.23
C PRO A 493 9.86 -17.88 8.29
N ILE A 494 10.78 -17.42 7.43
CA ILE A 494 11.56 -18.21 6.47
C ILE A 494 12.31 -19.40 7.13
N ALA A 495 12.32 -19.48 8.46
CA ALA A 495 12.95 -20.53 9.25
C ALA A 495 12.34 -21.95 9.11
N SER A 496 11.13 -22.14 8.54
CA SER A 496 10.50 -23.48 8.50
C SER A 496 10.71 -24.29 7.22
N ARG A 497 11.40 -23.77 6.19
CA ARG A 497 11.72 -24.57 4.99
C ARG A 497 12.88 -25.55 5.16
N LYS A 498 13.75 -25.37 6.16
CA LYS A 498 14.91 -26.25 6.39
C LYS A 498 14.59 -27.56 7.14
N SER A 499 13.43 -27.68 7.78
CA SER A 499 13.05 -28.91 8.49
C SER A 499 12.39 -29.95 7.57
N ALA A 500 11.76 -29.53 6.45
CA ALA A 500 11.12 -30.46 5.51
C ALA A 500 12.12 -31.18 4.59
N GLU A 501 13.26 -30.56 4.26
CA GLU A 501 14.33 -31.21 3.48
C GLU A 501 15.19 -32.15 4.35
N SER A 502 15.18 -31.99 5.67
CA SER A 502 15.90 -32.89 6.60
C SER A 502 15.16 -34.20 6.87
N GLU A 503 13.82 -34.21 6.81
CA GLU A 503 13.04 -35.44 7.04
C GLU A 503 12.93 -36.33 5.79
N ALA A 504 13.09 -35.77 4.59
CA ALA A 504 13.15 -36.56 3.35
C ALA A 504 14.49 -37.30 3.17
N SER A 505 15.58 -36.82 3.79
CA SER A 505 16.91 -37.46 3.71
C SER A 505 17.09 -38.61 4.73
N ALA A 506 16.28 -38.65 5.79
CA ALA A 506 16.37 -39.70 6.82
C ALA A 506 15.53 -40.97 6.51
N ALA A 507 14.77 -40.97 5.40
CA ALA A 507 13.98 -42.13 4.97
C ALA A 507 14.69 -43.02 3.93
N HIS A 508 15.93 -42.69 3.55
CA HIS A 508 16.79 -43.50 2.69
C HIS A 508 18.19 -43.67 3.32
N HIS A 509 18.22 -44.32 4.49
CA HIS A 509 19.40 -45.06 4.95
C HIS A 509 19.01 -46.27 5.80
#